data_AF-G4CTY5-F1
#
_entry.id   AF-G4CTY5-F1
#
_cell.length_a   1.000
_cell.length_b   1.000
_cell.length_c   1.000
_cell.angle_alpha   90.00
_cell.angle_beta   90.00
_cell.angle_gamma   90.00
#
_symmetry.space_group_name_H-M   'P 1'
#
loop_
_entity.id
_entity.type
_entity.pdbx_description
1 polymer ?
#
loop_
_entity_poly.entity_id
_entity_poly.type
_entity_poly.pdbx_seq_one_letter_code
_entity_poly.pdbx_strand_id
1 'polypeptide(L)'
;MDYPANKTPIQKKKRRWRWAKVTAALLLLTVVFYGLSNDKYAYWKNLMAKDPKPEGVSEAEYREKNRAGYCWRDRKFYRPEELRQQAME
;
A
#
# COMPACT_ATOMS: atom_id res chain seq x y z
N MET A 1 -30.83 47.63 10.75
CA MET A 1 -30.04 46.56 10.12
C MET A 1 -28.85 46.29 11.02
N ASP A 2 -28.90 45.22 11.82
CA ASP A 2 -27.79 44.82 12.68
C ASP A 2 -26.73 44.13 11.82
N TYR A 3 -25.67 44.87 11.50
CA TYR A 3 -24.52 44.26 10.83
C TYR A 3 -23.76 43.40 11.84
N PRO A 4 -23.43 42.13 11.49
CA PRO A 4 -22.70 41.27 12.38
C PRO A 4 -21.32 41.90 12.68
N ALA A 5 -21.08 42.16 13.96
CA ALA A 5 -19.87 42.82 14.44
C ALA A 5 -18.60 42.16 13.86
N ASN A 6 -17.75 42.96 13.23
CA ASN A 6 -16.49 42.50 12.66
C ASN A 6 -15.59 41.97 13.80
N LYS A 7 -15.22 40.70 13.71
CA LYS A 7 -14.46 40.01 14.76
C LYS A 7 -13.10 40.67 14.98
N THR A 8 -12.75 40.89 16.25
CA THR A 8 -11.46 41.47 16.64
C THR A 8 -10.29 40.61 16.13
N PRO A 9 -9.10 41.20 15.87
CA PRO A 9 -7.93 40.49 15.35
C PRO A 9 -7.54 39.28 16.22
N ILE A 10 -7.75 39.36 17.54
CA ILE A 10 -7.51 38.27 18.50
C ILE A 10 -8.45 37.08 18.23
N GLN A 11 -9.74 37.33 18.02
CA GLN A 11 -10.72 36.29 17.70
C GLN A 11 -10.44 35.63 16.35
N LYS A 12 -10.00 36.41 15.36
CA LYS A 12 -9.58 35.90 14.05
C LYS A 12 -8.35 34.98 14.18
N LYS A 13 -7.36 35.36 14.99
CA LYS A 13 -6.16 34.55 15.28
C LYS A 13 -6.52 33.24 15.99
N LYS A 14 -7.36 33.29 17.02
CA LYS A 14 -7.84 32.09 17.75
C LYS A 14 -8.58 31.12 16.83
N ARG A 15 -9.41 31.64 15.92
CA ARG A 15 -10.13 30.83 14.92
C ARG A 15 -9.16 30.18 13.93
N ARG A 16 -8.16 30.92 13.42
CA ARG A 16 -7.11 30.35 12.55
C ARG A 16 -6.35 29.22 13.23
N TRP A 17 -5.97 29.38 14.50
CA TRP A 17 -5.32 28.31 15.28
C TRP A 17 -6.21 27.10 15.49
N ARG A 18 -7.52 27.30 15.73
CA ARG A 18 -8.48 26.18 15.82
C ARG A 18 -8.54 25.42 14.50
N TRP A 19 -8.67 26.11 13.37
CA TRP A 19 -8.66 25.48 12.06
C TRP A 19 -7.35 24.77 11.77
N ALA A 20 -6.21 25.39 12.05
CA ALA A 20 -4.89 24.76 11.88
C ALA A 20 -4.73 23.47 12.69
N LYS A 21 -5.24 23.43 13.93
CA LYS A 21 -5.26 22.21 14.75
C LYS A 21 -6.16 21.14 14.16
N VAL A 22 -7.34 21.52 13.65
CA VAL A 22 -8.27 20.59 13.00
C VAL A 22 -7.66 20.02 11.72
N THR A 23 -7.06 20.83 10.85
CA THR A 23 -6.37 20.32 9.65
C THR A 23 -5.19 19.43 10.00
N ALA A 24 -4.37 19.80 11.00
CA ALA A 24 -3.27 18.95 11.44
C ALA A 24 -3.76 17.59 11.96
N ALA A 25 -4.83 17.57 12.75
CA ALA A 25 -5.45 16.33 13.23
C ALA A 25 -6.00 15.49 12.08
N LEU A 26 -6.66 16.11 11.09
CA LEU A 26 -7.18 15.43 9.89
C LEU A 26 -6.04 14.82 9.06
N LEU A 27 -4.94 15.55 8.86
CA LEU A 27 -3.76 15.05 8.17
C LEU A 27 -3.13 13.86 8.89
N LEU A 28 -2.98 13.93 10.21
CA LEU A 28 -2.49 12.80 11.01
C LEU A 28 -3.41 11.59 10.89
N LEU A 29 -4.72 11.79 10.95
CA LEU A 29 -5.70 10.72 10.82
C LEU A 29 -5.63 10.07 9.43
N THR A 30 -5.47 10.86 8.36
CA THR A 30 -5.27 10.31 7.01
C THR A 30 -3.99 9.49 6.92
N VAL A 31 -2.86 9.95 7.44
CA VAL A 31 -1.59 9.20 7.40
C VAL A 31 -1.71 7.86 8.12
N VAL A 32 -2.34 7.84 9.31
CA VAL A 32 -2.60 6.61 10.05
C VAL A 32 -3.53 5.67 9.28
N PHE A 33 -4.61 6.20 8.70
CA PHE A 33 -5.57 5.39 7.93
C PHE A 33 -4.96 4.78 6.68
N TYR A 34 -4.13 5.54 5.94
CA TYR A 34 -3.36 5.02 4.80
C TYR A 34 -2.29 4.01 5.22
N GLY A 35 -1.67 4.19 6.40
CA GLY A 35 -0.73 3.22 6.97
C GLY A 35 -1.40 1.90 7.37
N LEU A 36 -2.57 1.96 8.01
CA LEU A 36 -3.33 0.78 8.45
C LEU A 36 -4.03 0.05 7.29
N SER A 37 -4.53 0.79 6.29
CA SER A 37 -5.29 0.23 5.16
C SER A 37 -4.42 -0.39 4.08
N ASN A 38 -3.09 -0.28 4.18
CA ASN A 38 -2.17 -0.77 3.16
C ASN A 38 -1.82 -2.27 3.29
N ASP A 39 -2.49 -3.00 4.19
CA ASP A 39 -2.32 -4.44 4.32
C ASP A 39 -3.12 -5.26 3.31
N LYS A 40 -3.74 -4.62 2.32
CA LYS A 40 -4.30 -5.32 1.14
C LYS A 40 -3.27 -6.19 0.41
N TYR A 41 -1.98 -5.89 0.60
CA TYR A 41 -0.86 -6.62 0.01
C TYR A 41 -0.04 -7.41 1.03
N ALA A 42 -0.50 -7.58 2.28
CA ALA A 42 0.15 -8.48 3.25
C ALA A 42 0.35 -9.86 2.65
N TYR A 43 -0.72 -10.37 2.03
CA TYR A 43 -0.74 -11.67 1.37
C TYR A 43 0.31 -11.75 0.27
N TRP A 44 0.39 -10.74 -0.60
CA TRP A 44 1.38 -10.66 -1.66
C TRP A 44 2.81 -10.54 -1.11
N LYS A 45 3.03 -9.76 -0.05
CA LYS A 45 4.33 -9.71 0.65
C LYS A 45 4.73 -11.06 1.23
N ASN A 46 3.78 -11.78 1.85
CA ASN A 46 4.03 -13.12 2.40
C ASN A 46 4.32 -14.16 1.31
N LEU A 47 3.67 -14.06 0.14
CA LEU A 47 3.98 -14.89 -1.02
C LEU A 47 5.37 -14.59 -1.57
N MET A 48 5.69 -13.31 -1.79
CA MET A 48 7.02 -12.87 -2.25
C MET A 48 8.14 -13.23 -1.27
N ALA A 49 7.86 -13.25 0.04
CA ALA A 49 8.81 -13.69 1.05
C ALA A 49 9.08 -15.21 1.00
N LYS A 50 8.11 -16.02 0.55
CA LYS A 50 8.24 -17.47 0.41
C LYS A 50 8.96 -17.88 -0.88
N ASP A 51 8.79 -17.10 -1.95
CA ASP A 51 9.55 -17.26 -3.21
C ASP A 51 10.33 -15.98 -3.52
N PRO A 52 11.39 -15.69 -2.75
CA PRO A 52 12.26 -14.58 -3.05
C PRO A 52 12.95 -14.81 -4.39
N LYS A 53 13.11 -13.74 -5.16
CA LYS A 53 13.91 -13.76 -6.39
C LYS A 53 15.31 -14.29 -6.07
N PRO A 54 15.81 -15.30 -6.80
CA PRO A 54 17.17 -15.80 -6.58
C PRO A 54 18.21 -14.73 -6.90
N GLU A 55 19.23 -14.64 -6.05
CA GLU A 55 20.38 -13.78 -6.28
C GLU A 55 21.13 -14.21 -7.56
N GLY A 56 21.55 -13.23 -8.37
CA GLY A 56 22.24 -13.49 -9.65
C GLY A 56 21.33 -13.63 -10.87
N VAL A 57 20.01 -13.58 -10.72
CA VAL A 57 19.07 -13.59 -11.86
C VAL A 57 18.71 -12.17 -12.27
N SER A 58 18.80 -11.87 -13.57
CA SER A 58 18.37 -10.57 -14.11
C SER A 58 16.85 -10.39 -13.97
N GLU A 59 16.35 -9.16 -13.86
CA GLU A 59 14.89 -8.95 -13.83
C GLU A 59 14.18 -9.41 -15.10
N ALA A 60 14.86 -9.33 -16.25
CA ALA A 60 14.32 -9.77 -17.53
C ALA A 60 14.12 -11.28 -17.53
N GLU A 61 15.16 -12.03 -17.16
CA GLU A 61 15.10 -13.49 -17.04
C GLU A 61 14.07 -13.93 -15.99
N TYR A 62 14.02 -13.22 -14.86
CA TYR A 62 13.03 -13.50 -13.81
C TYR A 62 11.60 -13.38 -14.33
N ARG A 63 11.30 -12.30 -15.07
CA ARG A 63 9.97 -12.06 -15.65
C ARG A 63 9.63 -13.06 -16.75
N GLU A 64 10.59 -13.39 -17.60
CA GLU A 64 10.38 -14.32 -18.71
C GLU A 64 10.06 -15.73 -18.20
N LYS A 65 10.87 -16.24 -17.27
CA LYS A 65 10.65 -17.56 -16.65
C LYS A 65 9.34 -17.62 -15.85
N ASN A 66 9.00 -16.57 -15.09
CA ASN A 66 7.71 -16.52 -14.40
C ASN A 66 6.51 -16.54 -15.37
N ARG A 67 6.59 -15.83 -16.50
CA ARG A 67 5.55 -15.87 -17.53
C ARG A 67 5.39 -17.25 -18.15
N ALA A 68 6.47 -18.00 -18.25
CA ALA A 68 6.48 -19.38 -18.73
C ALA A 68 6.05 -20.42 -17.68
N GLY A 69 5.68 -20.01 -16.45
CA GLY A 69 5.27 -20.93 -15.39
C GLY A 69 6.42 -21.61 -14.65
N TYR A 70 7.61 -20.99 -14.63
CA TYR A 70 8.77 -21.51 -13.92
C TYR A 70 8.65 -21.32 -12.41
N CYS A 71 8.83 -22.39 -11.65
CA CYS A 71 8.96 -22.32 -10.20
C CYS A 71 10.44 -22.24 -9.80
N TRP A 72 10.81 -21.16 -9.11
CA TRP A 72 12.20 -20.93 -8.67
C TRP A 72 12.65 -21.87 -7.56
N ARG A 73 11.71 -22.34 -6.73
CA ARG A 73 11.99 -23.30 -5.66
C ARG A 73 12.36 -24.67 -6.21
N ASP A 74 11.54 -25.18 -7.12
CA ASP A 74 11.68 -26.53 -7.69
C ASP A 74 12.56 -26.57 -8.93
N ARG A 75 12.97 -25.39 -9.42
CA ARG A 75 13.80 -25.19 -10.62
C ARG A 75 13.24 -25.86 -11.89
N LYS A 76 11.91 -25.97 -12.01
CA LYS A 76 11.21 -26.60 -13.14
C LYS A 76 10.06 -25.74 -13.65
N PHE A 77 9.66 -25.99 -14.90
CA PHE A 77 8.48 -25.41 -15.51
C PHE A 77 7.27 -26.27 -15.18
N TYR A 78 6.21 -25.64 -14.68
CA TYR A 78 4.92 -26.29 -14.51
C TYR A 78 4.02 -25.97 -15.69
N ARG A 79 3.28 -26.96 -16.17
CA ARG A 79 2.21 -26.72 -17.14
C ARG A 79 1.01 -26.06 -16.45
N PRO A 80 0.20 -25.26 -17.17
CA PRO A 80 -1.00 -24.66 -16.60
C PRO A 80 -1.93 -25.68 -15.92
N GLU A 81 -2.02 -26.89 -16.46
CA GLU A 81 -2.85 -27.97 -15.90
C GLU A 81 -2.32 -28.47 -14.55
N GLU A 82 -0.99 -28.58 -14.40
CA GLU A 82 -0.33 -29.01 -13.16
C GLU A 82 -0.48 -27.94 -12.07
N LEU A 83 -0.31 -26.65 -12.43
CA LEU A 83 -0.53 -25.54 -11.51
C LEU A 83 -1.97 -25.49 -11.01
N ARG A 84 -2.94 -25.82 -11.88
CA ARG A 84 -4.36 -25.83 -11.49
C ARG A 84 -4.68 -26.93 -10.50
N GLN A 85 -4.06 -28.11 -10.65
CA GLN A 85 -4.21 -29.21 -9.69
C GLN A 85 -3.59 -28.85 -8.34
N GLN A 86 -2.36 -28.32 -8.34
CA GLN A 86 -1.65 -27.89 -7.12
C GLN A 86 -2.31 -26.73 -6.37
N ALA A 87 -3.07 -25.87 -7.07
CA ALA A 87 -3.76 -24.74 -6.45
C ALA A 87 -5.14 -25.09 -5.86
N MET A 88 -5.69 -26.27 -6.20
CA MET A 88 -6.98 -26.76 -5.70
C MET A 88 -6.84 -27.80 -4.58
N GLU A 89 -5.64 -28.34 -4.34
CA GLU A 89 -5.27 -29.13 -3.16
C GLU A 89 -4.84 -28.23 -1.99
#